data_AF-U4PBG0-F1
#
_entry.id   AF-U4PBG0-F1
#
_cell.length_a   1.000
_cell.length_b   1.000
_cell.length_c   1.000
_cell.angle_alpha   90.00
_cell.angle_beta   90.00
_cell.angle_gamma   90.00
#
_symmetry.space_group_name_H-M   'P 1'
#
loop_
_entity.id
_entity.type
_entity.pdbx_description
1 polymer ?
#
loop_
_entity_poly.entity_id
_entity_poly.type
_entity_poly.pdbx_seq_one_letter_code
_entity_poly.pdbx_strand_id
1 'polypeptide(L)'
;MLWALPREDRSLEEDRFEILTELLDKSCQGLEIWEEHCERKIPLGHRCVLEGELIHLITSKFDLIDKICGEFDKLKNKRSEVNDERDMLRYEIRHCDMIFTEIHEKFLKSYLEMDW
;
A
#
# COMPACT_ATOMS: atom_id res chain seq x y z
N MET A 1 -15.35 -13.73 0.29
CA MET A 1 -14.96 -13.77 1.72
C MET A 1 -14.30 -15.12 1.96
N LEU A 2 -13.03 -15.26 1.58
CA LEU A 2 -12.27 -16.50 1.75
C LEU A 2 -11.75 -16.56 3.20
N TRP A 3 -12.30 -17.50 3.97
CA TRP A 3 -11.63 -18.23 5.06
C TRP A 3 -10.61 -17.46 5.91
N ALA A 4 -11.11 -16.65 6.85
CA ALA A 4 -10.32 -16.28 8.02
C ALA A 4 -10.21 -17.52 8.92
N LEU A 5 -9.15 -18.31 8.73
CA LEU A 5 -8.76 -19.37 9.67
C LEU A 5 -8.59 -18.75 11.07
N PRO A 6 -8.98 -19.46 12.15
CA PRO A 6 -8.77 -18.99 13.51
C PRO A 6 -7.28 -18.70 13.74
N ARG A 7 -6.97 -17.50 14.25
CA ARG A 7 -5.63 -16.91 14.39
C ARG A 7 -4.64 -17.70 15.25
N GLU A 8 -5.07 -18.79 15.88
CA GLU A 8 -4.31 -19.50 16.92
C GLU A 8 -3.39 -20.61 16.37
N ASP A 9 -3.57 -21.06 15.12
CA ASP A 9 -2.77 -22.13 14.50
C ASP A 9 -1.84 -21.67 13.36
N ARG A 10 -1.77 -20.37 13.04
CA ARG A 10 -0.96 -19.87 11.92
C ARG A 10 0.52 -19.83 12.28
N SER A 11 1.36 -20.32 11.37
CA SER A 11 2.80 -20.13 11.49
C SER A 11 3.14 -18.63 11.37
N LEU A 12 4.23 -18.20 12.01
CA LEU A 12 4.72 -16.81 11.89
C LEU A 12 5.07 -16.44 10.44
N GLU A 13 5.36 -17.43 9.60
CA GLU A 13 5.64 -17.24 8.18
C GLU A 13 4.36 -16.96 7.38
N GLU A 14 3.27 -17.67 7.67
CA GLU A 14 1.98 -17.45 7.03
C GLU A 14 1.40 -16.07 7.37
N ASP A 15 1.49 -15.61 8.63
CA ASP A 15 1.04 -14.27 9.04
C ASP A 15 1.84 -13.17 8.30
N ARG A 16 3.17 -13.34 8.16
CA ARG A 16 4.01 -12.41 7.39
C ARG A 16 3.62 -12.38 5.91
N PHE A 17 3.42 -13.54 5.31
CA PHE A 17 3.07 -13.66 3.90
C PHE A 17 1.70 -13.04 3.60
N GLU A 18 0.73 -13.23 4.49
CA GLU A 18 -0.60 -12.62 4.38
C GLU A 18 -0.51 -11.10 4.44
N ILE A 19 0.27 -10.53 5.37
CA ILE A 19 0.44 -9.08 5.49
C ILE A 19 1.20 -8.51 4.28
N LEU A 20 2.19 -9.24 3.75
CA LEU A 20 2.86 -8.85 2.50
C LEU A 20 1.90 -8.83 1.31
N THR A 21 1.01 -9.82 1.23
CA THR A 21 -0.03 -9.88 0.20
C THR A 21 -1.01 -8.72 0.35
N GLU A 22 -1.40 -8.38 1.58
CA GLU A 22 -2.24 -7.22 1.84
C GLU A 22 -1.56 -5.91 1.42
N LEU A 23 -0.26 -5.76 1.69
CA LEU A 23 0.51 -4.60 1.24
C LEU A 23 0.59 -4.51 -0.30
N LEU A 24 0.76 -5.65 -0.97
CA LEU A 24 0.73 -5.73 -2.44
C LEU A 24 -0.63 -5.30 -2.99
N ASP A 25 -1.73 -5.86 -2.47
CA ASP A 25 -3.09 -5.49 -2.88
C ASP A 25 -3.34 -3.99 -2.66
N LYS A 26 -2.89 -3.44 -1.53
CA LYS A 26 -2.97 -2.01 -1.24
C LYS A 26 -2.14 -1.17 -2.22
N SER A 27 -0.96 -1.63 -2.61
CA SER A 27 -0.14 -0.94 -3.60
C SER A 27 -0.84 -0.92 -4.96
N CYS A 28 -1.50 -2.02 -5.34
CA CYS A 28 -2.29 -2.11 -6.57
C CYS A 28 -3.52 -1.20 -6.57
N GLN A 29 -4.15 -0.92 -5.42
CA GLN A 29 -5.24 0.07 -5.34
C GLN A 29 -4.83 1.45 -5.86
N GLY A 30 -3.54 1.81 -5.76
CA GLY A 30 -3.04 3.06 -6.35
C GLY A 30 -3.20 3.13 -7.88
N LEU A 31 -3.20 1.98 -8.57
CA LEU A 31 -3.45 1.91 -10.02
C LEU A 31 -4.93 2.15 -10.34
N GLU A 32 -5.85 1.66 -9.49
CA GLU A 32 -7.29 1.90 -9.65
C GLU A 32 -7.62 3.39 -9.47
N ILE A 33 -6.97 4.07 -8.50
CA ILE A 33 -7.09 5.53 -8.32
C ILE A 33 -6.56 6.28 -9.56
N TRP A 34 -5.45 5.80 -10.12
CA TRP A 34 -4.90 6.37 -11.34
C TRP A 34 -5.86 6.23 -12.54
N GLU A 35 -6.54 5.10 -12.67
CA GLU A 35 -7.60 4.91 -13.67
C GLU A 35 -8.76 5.91 -13.46
N GLU A 36 -9.20 6.14 -12.23
CA GLU A 36 -10.23 7.16 -11.91
C GLU A 36 -9.80 8.57 -12.37
N HIS A 37 -8.53 8.95 -12.15
CA HIS A 37 -7.97 10.22 -12.61
C HIS A 37 -7.95 10.34 -14.15
N CYS A 38 -7.84 9.21 -14.85
CA CYS A 38 -7.91 9.18 -16.32
C CYS A 38 -9.32 9.42 -16.83
N GLU A 39 -10.33 8.84 -16.18
CA GLU A 39 -11.73 8.92 -16.59
C GLU A 39 -12.36 10.28 -16.26
N ARG A 40 -11.96 10.89 -15.14
CA ARG A 40 -12.52 12.15 -14.66
C ARG A 40 -11.65 13.33 -15.03
N LYS A 41 -12.26 14.35 -15.65
CA LYS A 41 -11.55 15.55 -16.10
C LYS A 41 -11.20 16.45 -14.90
N ILE A 42 -9.92 16.51 -14.56
CA ILE A 42 -9.31 17.50 -13.66
C ILE A 42 -8.23 18.30 -14.41
N PRO A 43 -7.82 19.49 -13.91
CA PRO A 43 -6.74 20.27 -14.51
C PRO A 43 -5.45 19.45 -14.64
N LEU A 44 -4.78 19.56 -15.80
CA LEU A 44 -3.59 18.75 -16.10
C LEU A 44 -2.47 18.92 -15.06
N GLY A 45 -2.23 20.15 -14.59
CA GLY A 45 -1.19 20.40 -13.58
C GLY A 45 -1.45 19.67 -12.27
N HIS A 46 -2.69 19.70 -11.80
CA HIS A 46 -3.12 18.97 -10.59
C HIS A 46 -2.99 17.47 -10.79
N ARG A 47 -3.44 16.97 -11.94
CA ARG A 47 -3.32 15.57 -12.30
C ARG A 47 -1.87 15.09 -12.25
N CYS A 48 -0.94 15.82 -12.85
CA CYS A 48 0.48 15.45 -12.82
C CYS A 48 1.04 15.33 -11.39
N VAL A 49 0.62 16.20 -10.46
CA VAL A 49 1.04 16.12 -9.06
C VAL A 49 0.50 14.86 -8.40
N LEU A 50 -0.81 14.60 -8.52
CA LEU A 50 -1.46 13.44 -7.90
C LEU A 50 -0.92 12.11 -8.45
N GLU A 51 -0.76 12.02 -9.77
CA GLU A 51 -0.21 10.83 -10.41
C GLU A 51 1.27 10.61 -10.06
N GLY A 52 2.05 11.69 -9.89
CA GLY A 52 3.42 11.61 -9.40
C GLY A 52 3.51 11.04 -7.98
N GLU A 53 2.63 11.50 -7.07
CA GLU A 53 2.52 10.97 -5.71
C GLU A 53 2.12 9.48 -5.71
N LEU A 54 1.15 9.08 -6.54
CA LEU A 54 0.74 7.68 -6.71
C LEU A 54 1.89 6.80 -7.20
N ILE A 55 2.57 7.19 -8.29
CA ILE A 55 3.68 6.41 -8.86
C ILE A 55 4.79 6.26 -7.82
N HIS A 56 5.16 7.33 -7.13
CA HIS A 56 6.20 7.28 -6.11
C HIS A 56 5.83 6.32 -4.98
N LEU A 57 4.59 6.39 -4.47
CA LEU A 57 4.11 5.49 -3.44
C LEU A 57 4.17 4.03 -3.92
N ILE A 58 3.57 3.73 -5.08
CA ILE A 58 3.49 2.37 -5.63
C ILE A 58 4.89 1.78 -5.81
N THR A 59 5.81 2.51 -6.46
CA THR A 59 7.19 2.05 -6.66
C THR A 59 7.89 1.79 -5.32
N SER A 60 7.76 2.71 -4.34
CA SER A 60 8.38 2.52 -3.02
C SER A 60 7.91 1.24 -2.31
N LYS A 61 6.64 0.87 -2.48
CA LYS A 61 6.07 -0.33 -1.86
C LYS A 61 6.47 -1.59 -2.58
N PHE A 62 6.52 -1.58 -3.91
CA PHE A 62 7.07 -2.71 -4.69
C PHE A 62 8.53 -2.98 -4.35
N ASP A 63 9.37 -1.96 -4.25
CA ASP A 63 10.78 -2.10 -3.85
C ASP A 63 10.91 -2.70 -2.44
N LEU A 64 10.03 -2.29 -1.51
CA LEU A 64 9.99 -2.86 -0.16
C LEU A 64 9.58 -4.34 -0.18
N ILE A 65 8.53 -4.68 -0.91
CA ILE A 65 8.04 -6.06 -1.05
C ILE A 65 9.13 -6.95 -1.64
N ASP A 66 9.79 -6.50 -2.71
CA ASP A 66 10.87 -7.26 -3.36
C ASP A 66 12.04 -7.52 -2.39
N LYS A 67 12.44 -6.48 -1.64
CA LYS A 67 13.48 -6.61 -0.61
C LYS A 67 13.10 -7.66 0.45
N ILE A 68 11.87 -7.63 0.95
CA ILE A 68 11.42 -8.56 2.00
C ILE A 68 11.33 -9.98 1.45
N CYS A 69 10.79 -10.16 0.24
CA CYS A 69 10.74 -11.44 -0.44
C CYS A 69 12.15 -12.04 -0.64
N GLY A 70 13.14 -11.21 -1.01
CA GLY A 70 14.54 -11.64 -1.17
C GLY A 70 15.24 -12.04 0.14
N GLU A 71 14.71 -11.62 1.29
CA GLU A 71 15.26 -11.93 2.62
C GLU A 71 14.35 -12.82 3.47
N PHE A 72 13.24 -13.30 2.90
CA PHE A 72 12.16 -13.96 3.62
C PHE A 72 12.63 -15.19 4.42
N ASP A 73 13.48 -16.02 3.80
CA ASP A 73 14.03 -17.24 4.40
C ASP A 73 15.11 -16.99 5.46
N LYS A 74 15.70 -15.78 5.52
CA LYS A 74 16.79 -15.47 6.48
C LYS A 74 16.28 -15.28 7.91
N LEU A 75 14.98 -15.01 8.08
CA LEU A 75 14.36 -14.60 9.34
C LEU A 75 13.75 -15.74 10.16
N LYS A 76 13.76 -16.99 9.64
CA LYS A 76 13.05 -18.15 10.22
C LYS A 76 13.38 -18.45 11.69
N ASN A 77 14.56 -18.08 12.16
CA ASN A 77 15.02 -18.39 13.53
C ASN A 77 15.01 -17.19 14.50
N LYS A 78 14.52 -16.01 14.07
CA LYS A 78 14.63 -14.78 14.86
C LYS A 78 13.28 -14.13 15.10
N ARG A 79 12.62 -14.60 16.17
CA ARG A 79 11.25 -14.19 16.54
C ARG A 79 11.08 -12.68 16.77
N SER A 80 12.10 -11.97 17.27
CA SER A 80 12.05 -10.51 17.45
C SER A 80 12.01 -9.78 16.11
N GLU A 81 12.94 -10.10 15.21
CA GLU A 81 13.04 -9.45 13.90
C GLU A 81 11.79 -9.69 13.05
N VAL A 82 11.18 -10.87 13.18
CA VAL A 82 9.88 -11.20 12.55
C VAL A 82 8.74 -10.30 13.07
N ASN A 83 8.68 -10.04 14.37
CA ASN A 83 7.64 -9.16 14.93
C ASN A 83 7.85 -7.70 14.50
N ASP A 84 9.10 -7.24 14.47
CA ASP A 84 9.44 -5.87 14.05
C ASP A 84 9.08 -5.65 12.57
N GLU A 85 9.40 -6.62 11.69
CA GLU A 85 9.02 -6.58 10.27
C GLU A 85 7.49 -6.56 10.12
N ARG A 86 6.77 -7.36 10.89
CA ARG A 86 5.30 -7.38 10.86
C ARG A 86 4.71 -6.03 11.22
N ASP A 87 5.20 -5.40 12.27
CA ASP A 87 4.69 -4.12 12.73
C ASP A 87 5.03 -3.00 11.73
N MET A 88 6.22 -3.09 11.10
CA MET A 88 6.60 -2.21 9.98
C MET A 88 5.68 -2.41 8.77
N LEU A 89 5.41 -3.65 8.34
CA LEU A 89 4.51 -3.92 7.22
C LEU A 89 3.09 -3.36 7.47
N ARG A 90 2.58 -3.52 8.69
CA ARG A 90 1.29 -2.93 9.10
C ARG A 90 1.33 -1.40 9.11
N TYR A 91 2.46 -0.81 9.47
CA TYR A 91 2.65 0.63 9.36
C TYR A 91 2.59 1.08 7.89
N GLU A 92 3.27 0.36 6.99
CA GLU A 92 3.27 0.67 5.56
C GLU A 92 1.88 0.57 4.92
N ILE A 93 1.09 -0.43 5.31
CA ILE A 93 -0.32 -0.54 4.88
C ILE A 93 -1.12 0.70 5.29
N ARG A 94 -1.02 1.12 6.55
CA ARG A 94 -1.70 2.33 7.05
C ARG A 94 -1.19 3.60 6.38
N HIS A 95 0.10 3.65 6.06
CA HIS A 95 0.69 4.75 5.34
C HIS A 95 0.10 4.86 3.93
N CYS A 96 -0.09 3.73 3.22
CA CYS A 96 -0.80 3.73 1.93
C CYS A 96 -2.22 4.30 2.08
N ASP A 97 -3.00 3.85 3.06
CA ASP A 97 -4.37 4.34 3.29
C ASP A 97 -4.42 5.86 3.54
N MET A 98 -3.47 6.37 4.34
CA MET A 98 -3.35 7.80 4.62
C MET A 98 -3.09 8.59 3.34
N ILE A 99 -2.09 8.18 2.55
CA ILE A 99 -1.72 8.86 1.31
C ILE A 99 -2.84 8.77 0.27
N PHE A 100 -3.53 7.62 0.14
CA PHE A 100 -4.68 7.51 -0.75
C PHE A 100 -5.82 8.44 -0.35
N THR A 101 -6.06 8.61 0.96
CA THR A 101 -7.06 9.55 1.45
C THR A 101 -6.69 10.99 1.08
N GLU A 102 -5.43 11.38 1.28
CA GLU A 102 -4.94 12.72 0.92
C GLU A 102 -5.03 12.97 -0.59
N ILE A 103 -4.63 12.01 -1.41
CA ILE A 103 -4.72 12.09 -2.88
C ILE A 103 -6.18 12.22 -3.31
N HIS A 104 -7.07 11.42 -2.73
CA HIS A 104 -8.50 11.48 -3.04
C HIS A 104 -9.12 12.82 -2.62
N GLU A 105 -8.74 13.39 -1.48
CA GLU A 105 -9.21 14.71 -1.05
C GLU A 105 -8.77 15.81 -2.04
N LYS A 106 -7.49 15.85 -2.41
CA LYS A 106 -6.96 16.80 -3.40
C LYS A 106 -7.60 16.61 -4.77
N PHE A 107 -7.88 15.37 -5.16
CA PHE A 107 -8.62 15.03 -6.37
C PHE A 107 -10.03 15.64 -6.34
N LEU A 108 -10.80 15.42 -5.26
CA LEU A 108 -12.14 15.98 -5.11
C LEU A 108 -12.14 17.51 -5.10
N LYS A 109 -11.18 18.14 -4.41
CA LYS A 109 -11.00 19.60 -4.45
C LYS A 109 -10.77 20.09 -5.88
N SER A 110 -9.91 19.42 -6.65
CA SER A 110 -9.71 19.76 -8.07
C SER A 110 -10.96 19.62 -8.90
N TYR A 111 -11.70 18.53 -8.68
CA TYR A 111 -12.90 18.20 -9.44
C TYR A 111 -14.05 19.16 -9.15
N LEU A 112 -14.13 19.67 -7.91
CA LEU A 112 -15.13 20.65 -7.47
C LEU A 112 -14.68 22.11 -7.61
N GLU A 113 -13.52 22.36 -8.25
CA GLU A 113 -12.94 23.70 -8.40
C GLU A 113 -12.73 24.45 -7.07
N MET A 114 -12.36 23.71 -6.02
CA MET A 114 -12.02 24.23 -4.70
C MET A 114 -10.51 24.42 -4.55
N ASP A 115 -10.11 25.33 -3.65
CA ASP A 115 -8.71 25.54 -3.31
C ASP A 115 -8.08 24.28 -2.69
N TRP A 116 -6.81 24.06 -3.05
CA TRP A 116 -6.01 22.90 -2.64
C TRP A 116 -5.48 23.02 -1.21
#